data_AF-W3WVW2-F1
#
_entry.id   AF-W3WVW2-F1
#
_cell.length_a   1.000
_cell.length_b   1.000
_cell.length_c   1.000
_cell.angle_alpha   90.00
_cell.angle_beta   90.00
_cell.angle_gamma   90.00
#
_symmetry.space_group_name_H-M   'P 1'
#
loop_
_entity.id
_entity.type
_entity.pdbx_description
1 polymer ?
#
loop_
_entity_poly.entity_id
_entity_poly.type
_entity_poly.pdbx_seq_one_letter_code
_entity_poly.pdbx_strand_id
1 'polypeptide(L)'
;MKSAVARYTAKIDVYEDYTSHTWAGDGILGKALKDVGVGFTQAWPTFHGESPFDMDYNDSVTGPDPSLWCYNAMTWHHVPPSEIRELAEFEDRWNVEHSALLRHSDVFRHLVMPKLRSHLDDWDNLSSDKESSDTLQGCRSACEKQPNCFQFSFRNHTQTCKTSSVVKLGRQQKQRDGDAIEEHITSGWIIDRVEAFAAEMDTYCHGNGWVIT
;
A
#
# COMPACT_ATOMS: atom_id res chain seq x y z
N MET A 1 25.56 -14.20 13.93
CA MET A 1 26.31 -12.93 14.06
C MET A 1 27.83 -13.09 14.11
N LYS A 2 28.43 -13.88 15.02
CA LYS A 2 29.90 -14.02 15.10
C LYS A 2 30.57 -14.40 13.76
N SER A 3 29.99 -15.34 13.03
CA SER A 3 30.50 -15.75 11.70
C SER A 3 30.44 -14.62 10.67
N ALA A 4 29.37 -13.83 10.66
CA ALA A 4 29.21 -12.70 9.74
C ALA A 4 30.26 -11.61 10.02
N VAL A 5 30.49 -11.28 11.29
CA VAL A 5 31.54 -10.32 11.70
C VAL A 5 32.93 -10.83 11.30
N ALA A 6 33.24 -12.09 11.60
CA ALA A 6 34.53 -12.68 11.23
C ALA A 6 34.75 -12.67 9.71
N ARG A 7 33.71 -12.96 8.92
CA ARG A 7 33.78 -12.90 7.46
C ARG A 7 33.93 -11.47 6.94
N TYR A 8 33.18 -10.51 7.49
CA TYR A 8 33.30 -9.09 7.15
C TYR A 8 34.74 -8.60 7.36
N THR A 9 35.31 -8.85 8.55
CA THR A 9 36.70 -8.45 8.86
C THR A 9 37.71 -9.08 7.90
N ALA A 10 37.51 -10.36 7.51
CA ALA A 10 38.41 -11.05 6.59
C ALA A 10 38.25 -10.66 5.11
N LYS A 11 37.15 -9.99 4.74
CA LYS A 11 36.76 -9.67 3.36
C LYS A 11 36.24 -8.23 3.22
N ILE A 12 36.81 -7.30 3.98
CA ILE A 12 36.31 -5.92 4.06
C ILE A 12 36.24 -5.27 2.67
N ASP A 13 37.29 -5.41 1.85
CA ASP A 13 37.34 -4.84 0.49
C ASP A 13 36.17 -5.30 -0.40
N VAL A 14 35.71 -6.55 -0.22
CA VAL A 14 34.58 -7.10 -0.99
C VAL A 14 33.26 -6.45 -0.57
N TYR A 15 33.08 -6.23 0.73
CA TYR A 15 31.87 -5.59 1.25
C TYR A 15 31.87 -4.08 0.98
N GLU A 16 33.00 -3.41 1.06
CA GLU A 16 33.14 -1.99 0.70
C GLU A 16 32.90 -1.76 -0.80
N ASP A 17 33.48 -2.59 -1.67
CA ASP A 17 33.22 -2.56 -3.12
C ASP A 17 31.72 -2.78 -3.40
N TYR A 18 31.11 -3.81 -2.80
CA TYR A 18 29.68 -4.06 -2.97
C TYR A 18 28.82 -2.90 -2.47
N THR A 19 29.20 -2.31 -1.32
CA THR A 19 28.54 -1.13 -0.73
C THR A 19 28.63 0.07 -1.66
N SER A 20 29.76 0.28 -2.34
CA SER A 20 29.95 1.41 -3.27
C SER A 20 29.06 1.33 -4.52
N HIS A 21 28.51 0.15 -4.83
CA HIS A 21 27.65 -0.09 -6.00
C HIS A 21 26.16 -0.30 -5.66
N THR A 22 25.77 -0.14 -4.39
CA THR A 22 24.36 -0.29 -3.97
C THR A 22 23.93 0.85 -3.04
N TRP A 23 22.68 1.29 -3.18
CA TRP A 23 22.08 2.28 -2.30
C TRP A 23 21.34 1.64 -1.11
N ALA A 24 21.10 0.33 -1.16
CA ALA A 24 20.27 -0.40 -0.21
C ALA A 24 21.13 -1.10 0.86
N GLY A 25 21.15 -0.52 2.07
CA GLY A 25 21.95 -1.01 3.21
C GLY A 25 21.52 -2.39 3.73
N ASP A 26 20.23 -2.66 3.71
CA ASP A 26 19.62 -3.95 4.00
C ASP A 26 20.06 -5.04 3.00
N GLY A 27 20.26 -4.69 1.72
CA GLY A 27 20.85 -5.56 0.72
C GLY A 27 22.28 -6.01 1.07
N ILE A 28 23.09 -5.12 1.63
CA ILE A 28 24.46 -5.43 2.10
C ILE A 28 24.41 -6.38 3.29
N LEU A 29 23.55 -6.09 4.28
CA LEU A 29 23.34 -6.98 5.43
C LEU A 29 22.85 -8.36 4.97
N GLY A 30 21.92 -8.39 4.01
CA GLY A 30 21.42 -9.58 3.34
C GLY A 30 22.53 -10.44 2.78
N LYS A 31 23.41 -9.83 1.98
CA LYS A 31 24.60 -10.49 1.43
C LYS A 31 25.53 -11.02 2.53
N ALA A 32 25.86 -10.22 3.53
CA ALA A 32 26.79 -10.60 4.59
C ALA A 32 26.32 -11.83 5.38
N LEU A 33 25.01 -11.91 5.66
CA LEU A 33 24.39 -13.06 6.32
C LEU A 33 24.33 -14.28 5.40
N LYS A 34 23.95 -14.10 4.13
CA LYS A 34 23.92 -15.18 3.14
C LYS A 34 25.28 -15.81 2.91
N ASP A 35 26.33 -14.99 2.87
CA ASP A 35 27.72 -15.41 2.69
C ASP A 35 28.25 -16.31 3.83
N VAL A 36 27.56 -16.34 4.98
CA VAL A 36 27.87 -17.25 6.11
C VAL A 36 26.79 -18.31 6.34
N GLY A 37 25.95 -18.56 5.33
CA GLY A 37 24.95 -19.63 5.32
C GLY A 37 23.68 -19.33 6.12
N VAL A 38 23.43 -18.07 6.49
CA VAL A 38 22.13 -17.68 7.09
C VAL A 38 21.12 -17.53 5.96
N GLY A 39 20.10 -18.39 5.97
CA GLY A 39 18.96 -18.32 5.06
C GLY A 39 18.02 -17.16 5.42
N PHE A 40 17.28 -16.69 4.44
CA PHE A 40 16.21 -15.70 4.61
C PHE A 40 14.86 -16.35 4.35
N THR A 41 13.88 -15.97 5.15
CA THR A 41 12.48 -16.36 4.98
C THR A 41 11.72 -15.20 4.35
N GLN A 42 10.89 -15.49 3.36
CA GLN A 42 10.04 -14.49 2.74
C GLN A 42 8.93 -14.09 3.70
N ALA A 43 8.89 -12.80 4.08
CA ALA A 43 7.94 -12.28 5.07
C ALA A 43 6.78 -11.47 4.44
N TRP A 44 6.79 -11.25 3.12
CA TRP A 44 5.66 -10.68 2.40
C TRP A 44 4.50 -11.69 2.38
N PRO A 45 3.24 -11.31 2.65
CA PRO A 45 2.70 -9.95 2.69
C PRO A 45 2.60 -9.35 4.10
N THR A 46 3.07 -10.06 5.13
CA THR A 46 3.01 -9.56 6.50
C THR A 46 3.87 -8.31 6.72
N PHE A 47 5.03 -8.29 6.06
CA PHE A 47 5.88 -7.11 5.93
C PHE A 47 5.61 -6.48 4.57
N HIS A 48 4.90 -5.35 4.56
CA HIS A 48 4.48 -4.70 3.33
C HIS A 48 5.37 -3.50 2.98
N GLY A 49 5.66 -3.34 1.68
CA GLY A 49 6.57 -2.32 1.16
C GLY A 49 5.90 -0.97 0.84
N GLU A 50 4.60 -0.85 1.07
CA GLU A 50 3.81 0.35 0.73
C GLU A 50 2.97 0.81 1.92
N SER A 51 2.56 2.07 1.90
CA SER A 51 1.60 2.61 2.86
C SER A 51 0.23 1.94 2.68
N PRO A 52 -0.53 1.72 3.76
CA PRO A 52 -1.93 1.31 3.69
C PRO A 52 -2.79 2.17 2.76
N PHE A 53 -2.37 3.42 2.50
CA PHE A 53 -3.17 4.34 1.70
C PHE A 53 -2.91 4.16 0.19
N ASP A 54 -1.81 3.49 -0.20
CA ASP A 54 -1.36 3.38 -1.60
C ASP A 54 -1.27 1.94 -2.10
N MET A 55 -1.34 0.95 -1.21
CA MET A 55 -1.18 -0.45 -1.56
C MET A 55 -2.38 -1.02 -2.32
N ASP A 56 -2.13 -2.10 -3.07
CA ASP A 56 -3.18 -2.89 -3.71
C ASP A 56 -3.64 -4.00 -2.76
N TYR A 57 -4.85 -3.85 -2.22
CA TYR A 57 -5.44 -4.84 -1.31
C TYR A 57 -5.89 -6.13 -2.01
N ASN A 58 -5.90 -6.15 -3.34
CA ASN A 58 -6.20 -7.34 -4.15
C ASN A 58 -4.94 -8.16 -4.47
N ASP A 59 -3.76 -7.73 -4.05
CA ASP A 59 -2.52 -8.45 -4.36
C ASP A 59 -2.50 -9.86 -3.75
N SER A 60 -1.77 -10.78 -4.38
CA SER A 60 -1.84 -12.21 -4.06
C SER A 60 -0.49 -12.91 -3.88
N VAL A 61 -0.39 -13.73 -2.84
CA VAL A 61 0.63 -14.76 -2.63
C VAL A 61 0.31 -16.03 -3.41
N THR A 62 1.35 -16.82 -3.66
CA THR A 62 1.20 -18.20 -4.08
C THR A 62 0.83 -19.07 -2.88
N GLY A 63 -0.38 -19.63 -2.82
CA GLY A 63 -0.81 -20.44 -1.68
C GLY A 63 -2.32 -20.73 -1.61
N PRO A 64 -2.78 -21.44 -0.56
CA PRO A 64 -4.19 -21.80 -0.36
C PRO A 64 -5.08 -20.61 0.01
N ASP A 65 -4.54 -19.61 0.71
CA ASP A 65 -5.18 -18.31 0.92
C ASP A 65 -4.38 -17.29 0.09
N PRO A 66 -4.57 -17.23 -1.25
CA PRO A 66 -3.67 -16.46 -2.08
C PRO A 66 -3.79 -14.96 -1.83
N SER A 67 -4.77 -14.43 -1.11
CA SER A 67 -4.90 -12.97 -0.99
C SER A 67 -4.12 -12.39 0.19
N LEU A 68 -3.39 -11.30 -0.06
CA LEU A 68 -2.83 -10.40 0.98
C LEU A 68 -3.89 -10.02 2.03
N TRP A 69 -5.15 -9.88 1.63
CA TRP A 69 -6.30 -9.53 2.46
C TRP A 69 -6.40 -10.35 3.77
N CYS A 70 -6.00 -11.62 3.69
CA CYS A 70 -6.13 -12.59 4.77
C CYS A 70 -4.93 -12.63 5.73
N TYR A 71 -3.81 -12.00 5.38
CA TYR A 71 -2.59 -12.02 6.18
C TYR A 71 -2.56 -10.91 7.22
N ASN A 72 -1.81 -11.14 8.29
CA ASN A 72 -1.53 -10.11 9.30
C ASN A 72 -0.78 -8.94 8.67
N ALA A 73 -1.10 -7.71 9.06
CA ALA A 73 -0.37 -6.51 8.69
C ALA A 73 0.55 -6.10 9.85
N MET A 74 1.88 -6.15 9.65
CA MET A 74 2.84 -5.84 10.72
C MET A 74 3.69 -4.60 10.44
N THR A 75 4.11 -4.41 9.19
CA THR A 75 4.95 -3.27 8.82
C THR A 75 4.52 -2.68 7.50
N TRP A 76 4.69 -1.37 7.37
CA TRP A 76 4.50 -0.63 6.13
C TRP A 76 5.74 0.22 5.84
N HIS A 77 5.92 0.59 4.58
CA HIS A 77 6.99 1.48 4.15
C HIS A 77 6.40 2.69 3.40
N HIS A 78 7.22 3.71 3.11
CA HIS A 78 6.77 4.97 2.50
C HIS A 78 5.66 5.74 3.26
N VAL A 79 5.53 5.52 4.57
CA VAL A 79 4.52 6.19 5.40
C VAL A 79 5.00 7.60 5.81
N PRO A 80 4.33 8.69 5.39
CA PRO A 80 4.69 10.05 5.79
C PRO A 80 4.32 10.34 7.27
N PRO A 81 4.92 11.37 7.89
CA PRO A 81 4.72 11.66 9.31
C PRO A 81 3.26 11.88 9.76
N SER A 82 2.39 12.38 8.88
CA SER A 82 0.96 12.52 9.18
C SER A 82 0.24 11.18 9.30
N GLU A 83 0.61 10.21 8.46
CA GLU A 83 0.03 8.86 8.47
C GLU A 83 0.59 8.00 9.59
N ILE A 84 1.86 8.19 9.97
CA ILE A 84 2.44 7.47 11.12
C ILE A 84 1.63 7.72 12.39
N ARG A 85 1.23 8.97 12.65
CA ARG A 85 0.39 9.29 13.82
C ARG A 85 -0.97 8.62 13.75
N GLU A 86 -1.60 8.69 12.58
CA GLU A 86 -2.91 8.10 12.39
C GLU A 86 -2.90 6.57 12.51
N LEU A 87 -1.87 5.92 11.97
CA LEU A 87 -1.65 4.48 12.10
C LEU A 87 -1.40 4.08 13.56
N ALA A 88 -0.55 4.83 14.28
CA ALA A 88 -0.31 4.57 15.70
C ALA A 88 -1.59 4.67 16.54
N GLU A 89 -2.40 5.72 16.33
CA GLU A 89 -3.68 5.87 17.01
C GLU A 89 -4.69 4.76 16.64
N PHE A 90 -4.67 4.30 15.39
CA PHE A 90 -5.48 3.18 14.94
C PHE A 90 -5.06 1.86 15.60
N GLU A 91 -3.76 1.56 15.64
CA GLU A 91 -3.20 0.37 16.29
C GLU A 91 -3.48 0.37 17.79
N ASP A 92 -3.29 1.51 18.47
CA ASP A 92 -3.58 1.64 19.91
C ASP A 92 -5.04 1.32 20.22
N ARG A 93 -5.99 1.82 19.41
CA ARG A 93 -7.41 1.49 19.55
C ARG A 93 -7.68 0.02 19.26
N TRP A 94 -7.12 -0.51 18.17
CA TRP A 94 -7.28 -1.90 17.79
C TRP A 94 -6.89 -2.85 18.92
N ASN A 95 -5.72 -2.61 19.54
CA ASN A 95 -5.17 -3.43 20.61
C ASN A 95 -5.98 -3.37 21.92
N VAL A 96 -6.78 -2.33 22.13
CA VAL A 96 -7.70 -2.23 23.27
C VAL A 96 -9.01 -2.98 22.98
N GLU A 97 -9.52 -2.88 21.76
CA GLU A 97 -10.83 -3.41 21.37
C GLU A 97 -10.78 -4.89 20.95
N HIS A 98 -9.63 -5.39 20.51
CA HIS A 98 -9.47 -6.70 19.91
C HIS A 98 -8.29 -7.46 20.53
N SER A 99 -8.45 -8.78 20.68
CA SER A 99 -7.36 -9.69 21.08
C SER A 99 -6.66 -10.34 19.88
N ALA A 100 -7.14 -10.11 18.66
CA ALA A 100 -6.61 -10.69 17.43
C ALA A 100 -5.53 -9.80 16.81
N LEU A 101 -4.58 -10.43 16.12
CA LEU A 101 -3.61 -9.71 15.30
C LEU A 101 -4.33 -9.00 14.15
N LEU A 102 -3.89 -7.77 13.88
CA LEU A 102 -4.41 -6.93 12.82
C LEU A 102 -4.15 -7.55 11.44
N ARG A 103 -5.18 -7.72 10.62
CA ARG A 103 -5.06 -8.16 9.22
C ARG A 103 -5.10 -6.98 8.25
N HIS A 104 -4.62 -7.21 7.03
CA HIS A 104 -4.78 -6.23 5.94
C HIS A 104 -6.25 -5.87 5.70
N SER A 105 -7.16 -6.85 5.79
CA SER A 105 -8.61 -6.63 5.73
C SER A 105 -9.14 -5.70 6.84
N ASP A 106 -8.62 -5.83 8.06
CA ASP A 106 -9.00 -4.96 9.18
C ASP A 106 -8.52 -3.52 8.94
N VAL A 107 -7.28 -3.36 8.46
CA VAL A 107 -6.74 -2.04 8.05
C VAL A 107 -7.63 -1.44 6.96
N PHE A 108 -7.97 -2.21 5.93
CA PHE A 108 -8.82 -1.70 4.86
C PHE A 108 -10.18 -1.23 5.40
N ARG A 109 -10.86 -2.07 6.19
CA ARG A 109 -12.20 -1.80 6.71
C ARG A 109 -12.27 -0.63 7.67
N HIS A 110 -11.30 -0.55 8.59
CA HIS A 110 -11.40 0.33 9.73
C HIS A 110 -10.57 1.62 9.57
N LEU A 111 -9.60 1.63 8.64
CA LEU A 111 -8.77 2.81 8.39
C LEU A 111 -8.96 3.42 7.00
N VAL A 112 -9.09 2.60 5.95
CA VAL A 112 -9.14 3.08 4.55
C VAL A 112 -10.58 3.36 4.11
N MET A 113 -11.43 2.33 4.12
CA MET A 113 -12.80 2.35 3.63
C MET A 113 -13.66 3.49 4.22
N PRO A 114 -13.58 3.83 5.53
CA PRO A 114 -14.39 4.90 6.11
C PRO A 114 -14.05 6.30 5.58
N LYS A 115 -12.94 6.45 4.85
CA LYS A 115 -12.50 7.72 4.24
C LYS A 115 -12.81 7.82 2.75
N LEU A 116 -13.15 6.71 2.11
CA LEU A 116 -13.54 6.69 0.70
C LEU A 116 -14.88 7.41 0.54
N ARG A 117 -15.01 8.23 -0.51
CA ARG A 117 -16.24 8.98 -0.81
C ARG A 117 -16.58 8.86 -2.29
N SER A 118 -17.81 9.13 -2.69
CA SER A 118 -18.11 9.24 -4.12
C SER A 118 -17.41 10.44 -4.78
N HIS A 119 -16.94 11.39 -3.97
CA HIS A 119 -16.30 12.63 -4.40
C HIS A 119 -15.44 13.22 -3.25
N LEU A 120 -14.18 13.57 -3.55
CA LEU A 120 -13.28 14.36 -2.71
C LEU A 120 -12.53 15.37 -3.58
N ASP A 121 -12.54 16.63 -3.15
CA ASP A 121 -11.74 17.68 -3.76
C ASP A 121 -10.33 17.74 -3.18
N ASP A 122 -9.39 18.25 -3.97
CA ASP A 122 -7.97 18.39 -3.64
C ASP A 122 -7.34 17.08 -3.14
N TRP A 123 -7.76 15.97 -3.74
CA TRP A 123 -7.38 14.62 -3.32
C TRP A 123 -6.90 13.80 -4.50
N ASP A 124 -5.69 13.24 -4.41
CA ASP A 124 -5.16 12.31 -5.41
C ASP A 124 -5.28 10.88 -4.89
N ASN A 125 -6.21 10.11 -5.48
CA ASN A 125 -6.40 8.70 -5.18
C ASN A 125 -5.44 7.77 -5.96
N LEU A 126 -4.49 8.33 -6.72
CA LEU A 126 -3.49 7.58 -7.49
C LEU A 126 -4.06 6.76 -8.66
N SER A 127 -5.23 7.14 -9.19
CA SER A 127 -5.74 6.55 -10.44
C SER A 127 -4.73 6.69 -11.58
N SER A 128 -4.49 5.61 -12.32
CA SER A 128 -3.38 5.51 -13.29
C SER A 128 -3.83 5.55 -14.75
N ASP A 129 -5.01 5.03 -15.05
CA ASP A 129 -5.39 4.63 -16.41
C ASP A 129 -6.09 5.79 -17.10
N LYS A 130 -5.46 6.36 -18.13
CA LYS A 130 -5.99 7.55 -18.81
C LYS A 130 -7.23 7.21 -19.63
N GLU A 131 -8.28 8.00 -19.46
CA GLU A 131 -9.52 7.89 -20.21
C GLU A 131 -9.78 9.11 -21.08
N SER A 132 -10.56 8.91 -22.14
CA SER A 132 -11.02 10.00 -23.02
C SER A 132 -12.26 10.67 -22.43
N SER A 133 -12.04 11.60 -21.51
CA SER A 133 -13.08 12.50 -20.96
C SER A 133 -12.45 13.83 -20.53
N ASP A 134 -13.15 14.92 -20.82
CA ASP A 134 -12.77 16.31 -20.50
C ASP A 134 -13.59 16.90 -19.34
N THR A 135 -14.46 16.08 -18.71
CA THR A 135 -15.25 16.45 -17.55
C THR A 135 -15.15 15.42 -16.43
N LEU A 136 -15.34 15.86 -15.19
CA LEU A 136 -15.42 15.00 -14.01
C LEU A 136 -16.53 13.94 -14.13
N GLN A 137 -17.74 14.35 -14.55
CA GLN A 137 -18.87 13.42 -14.71
C GLN A 137 -18.61 12.40 -15.83
N GLY A 138 -17.99 12.82 -16.93
CA GLY A 138 -17.58 11.91 -17.99
C GLY A 138 -16.51 10.92 -17.49
N CYS A 139 -15.62 11.37 -16.61
CA CYS A 139 -14.58 10.54 -16.02
C CYS A 139 -15.16 9.44 -15.13
N ARG A 140 -16.11 9.81 -14.25
CA ARG A 140 -16.90 8.85 -13.48
C ARG A 140 -17.64 7.86 -14.37
N SER A 141 -18.31 8.37 -15.42
CA SER A 141 -19.07 7.53 -16.35
C SER A 141 -18.17 6.55 -17.12
N ALA A 142 -16.92 6.93 -17.41
CA ALA A 142 -15.93 6.04 -18.01
C ALA A 142 -15.58 4.88 -17.07
N CYS A 143 -15.35 5.18 -15.78
CA CYS A 143 -15.15 4.15 -14.76
C CYS A 143 -16.37 3.23 -14.60
N GLU A 144 -17.58 3.79 -14.53
CA GLU A 144 -18.81 3.00 -14.38
C GLU A 144 -19.05 2.05 -15.56
N LYS A 145 -18.61 2.39 -16.78
CA LYS A 145 -18.68 1.49 -17.95
C LYS A 145 -17.73 0.29 -17.87
N GLN A 146 -16.64 0.41 -17.12
CA GLN A 146 -15.67 -0.66 -16.93
C GLN A 146 -16.09 -1.53 -15.74
N PRO A 147 -16.30 -2.85 -15.91
CA PRO A 147 -16.79 -3.72 -14.82
C PRO A 147 -15.91 -3.70 -13.56
N ASN A 148 -14.58 -3.61 -13.75
CA ASN A 148 -13.60 -3.75 -12.67
C ASN A 148 -13.04 -2.41 -12.18
N CYS A 149 -13.62 -1.27 -12.59
CA CYS A 149 -13.12 0.02 -12.14
C CYS A 149 -13.68 0.40 -10.76
N PHE A 150 -12.79 0.70 -9.82
CA PHE A 150 -13.17 1.09 -8.45
C PHE A 150 -13.11 2.59 -8.23
N GLN A 151 -12.27 3.31 -8.97
CA GLN A 151 -12.01 4.71 -8.70
C GLN A 151 -11.64 5.50 -9.95
N PHE A 152 -11.83 6.81 -9.86
CA PHE A 152 -11.50 7.77 -10.90
C PHE A 152 -10.91 9.04 -10.29
N SER A 153 -10.14 9.79 -11.07
CA SER A 153 -9.69 11.13 -10.72
C SER A 153 -9.68 12.04 -11.93
N PHE A 154 -9.94 13.31 -11.70
CA PHE A 154 -10.00 14.34 -12.73
C PHE A 154 -9.19 15.56 -12.30
N ARG A 155 -8.23 15.97 -13.14
CA ARG A 155 -7.42 17.18 -12.95
C ARG A 155 -8.04 18.31 -13.76
N ASN A 156 -8.58 19.33 -13.06
CA ASN A 156 -9.36 20.39 -13.69
C ASN A 156 -8.54 21.23 -14.68
N HIS A 157 -7.29 21.55 -14.34
CA HIS A 157 -6.44 22.42 -15.15
C HIS A 157 -5.97 21.75 -16.45
N THR A 158 -5.60 20.47 -16.37
CA THR A 158 -5.11 19.69 -17.51
C THR A 158 -6.21 18.91 -18.24
N GLN A 159 -7.46 19.00 -17.75
CA GLN A 159 -8.61 18.21 -18.19
C GLN A 159 -8.29 16.71 -18.31
N THR A 160 -7.44 16.22 -17.41
CA THR A 160 -6.97 14.83 -17.46
C THR A 160 -7.86 13.96 -16.61
N CYS A 161 -8.55 13.02 -17.25
CA CYS A 161 -9.27 11.94 -16.59
C CYS A 161 -8.41 10.68 -16.44
N LYS A 162 -8.42 10.10 -15.25
CA LYS A 162 -7.85 8.78 -14.98
C LYS A 162 -8.82 7.89 -14.23
N THR A 163 -8.71 6.58 -14.42
CA THR A 163 -9.45 5.55 -13.70
C THR A 163 -8.48 4.51 -13.13
N SER A 164 -8.99 3.59 -12.31
CA SER A 164 -8.21 2.45 -11.85
C SER A 164 -9.08 1.26 -11.47
N SER A 165 -8.58 0.07 -11.77
CA SER A 165 -9.08 -1.20 -11.25
C SER A 165 -8.51 -1.59 -9.89
N VAL A 166 -7.78 -0.69 -9.22
CA VAL A 166 -7.26 -0.88 -7.87
C VAL A 166 -7.87 0.18 -6.96
N VAL A 167 -8.37 -0.24 -5.79
CA VAL A 167 -8.87 0.68 -4.78
C VAL A 167 -7.73 1.14 -3.87
N LYS A 168 -7.46 2.44 -3.87
CA LYS A 168 -6.46 3.12 -3.05
C LYS A 168 -7.08 4.35 -2.40
N LEU A 169 -6.65 4.67 -1.19
CA LEU A 169 -7.06 5.91 -0.54
C LEU A 169 -6.30 7.09 -1.15
N GLY A 170 -4.99 6.98 -1.33
CA GLY A 170 -4.14 8.10 -1.73
C GLY A 170 -4.13 9.20 -0.67
N ARG A 171 -3.95 10.45 -1.09
CA ARG A 171 -3.71 11.58 -0.17
C ARG A 171 -4.31 12.89 -0.65
N GLN A 172 -4.62 13.74 0.32
CA GLN A 172 -4.86 15.15 0.06
C GLN A 172 -3.61 15.79 -0.54
N GLN A 173 -3.79 16.57 -1.59
CA GLN A 173 -2.72 17.41 -2.13
C GLN A 173 -2.40 18.50 -1.10
N LYS A 174 -1.19 18.46 -0.54
CA LYS A 174 -0.75 19.48 0.41
C LYS A 174 -0.46 20.77 -0.36
N GLN A 175 -1.01 21.89 0.11
CA GLN A 175 -0.42 23.19 -0.16
C GLN A 175 1.03 23.16 0.36
N ARG A 176 1.99 23.49 -0.50
CA ARG A 176 3.29 23.95 0.00
C ARG A 176 3.05 25.32 0.62
N ASP A 177 3.54 25.56 1.82
CA ASP A 177 3.42 26.86 2.50
C ASP A 177 3.82 27.99 1.54
N GLY A 178 2.85 28.83 1.18
CA GLY A 178 3.04 30.01 0.32
C GLY A 178 2.72 29.86 -1.17
N ASP A 179 2.51 28.63 -1.67
CA ASP A 179 2.15 28.41 -3.08
C ASP A 179 0.67 28.00 -3.21
N ALA A 180 -0.02 28.53 -4.23
CA ALA A 180 -1.36 28.09 -4.58
C ALA A 180 -1.35 26.58 -4.91
N ILE A 181 -2.47 25.88 -4.67
CA ILE A 181 -2.65 24.51 -5.19
C ILE A 181 -2.61 24.63 -6.72
N GLU A 182 -1.46 24.32 -7.33
CA GLU A 182 -1.27 24.46 -8.78
C GLU A 182 -2.20 23.53 -9.56
N GLU A 183 -2.67 22.44 -8.94
CA GLU A 183 -3.53 21.47 -9.60
C GLU A 183 -4.65 20.95 -8.69
N HIS A 184 -5.87 21.45 -8.93
CA HIS A 184 -7.08 20.90 -8.33
C HIS A 184 -7.40 19.54 -8.97
N ILE A 185 -7.27 18.50 -8.15
CA ILE A 185 -7.63 17.13 -8.48
C ILE A 185 -8.86 16.73 -7.66
N THR A 186 -9.89 16.29 -8.38
CA THR A 186 -11.08 15.71 -7.75
C THR A 186 -11.04 14.21 -7.96
N SER A 187 -11.15 13.45 -6.88
CA SER A 187 -11.14 11.99 -6.89
C SER A 187 -12.48 11.43 -6.44
N GLY A 188 -12.82 10.23 -6.90
CA GLY A 188 -14.03 9.53 -6.47
C GLY A 188 -13.86 8.02 -6.56
N TRP A 189 -14.67 7.32 -5.77
CA TRP A 189 -14.73 5.87 -5.70
C TRP A 189 -16.15 5.40 -6.00
N ILE A 190 -16.27 4.28 -6.70
CA ILE A 190 -17.55 3.60 -6.93
C ILE A 190 -17.84 2.75 -5.69
N ILE A 191 -18.41 3.39 -4.67
CA ILE A 191 -18.53 2.83 -3.31
C ILE A 191 -19.17 1.44 -3.30
N ASP A 192 -20.26 1.24 -4.03
CA ASP A 192 -20.94 -0.07 -4.11
C ASP A 192 -20.00 -1.18 -4.60
N ARG A 193 -19.06 -0.87 -5.52
CA ARG A 193 -18.05 -1.83 -5.99
C ARG A 193 -16.98 -2.08 -4.95
N VAL A 194 -16.58 -1.05 -4.21
CA VAL A 194 -15.60 -1.19 -3.11
C VAL A 194 -16.15 -2.05 -1.98
N GLU A 195 -17.43 -1.86 -1.62
CA GLU A 195 -18.14 -2.68 -0.64
C GLU A 195 -18.25 -4.13 -1.11
N ALA A 196 -18.66 -4.34 -2.37
CA ALA A 196 -18.73 -5.67 -2.97
C ALA A 196 -17.35 -6.35 -3.01
N PHE A 197 -16.29 -5.62 -3.35
CA PHE A 197 -14.91 -6.10 -3.32
C PHE A 197 -14.54 -6.57 -1.90
N ALA A 198 -14.72 -5.73 -0.88
CA ALA A 198 -14.36 -6.11 0.49
C ALA A 198 -15.13 -7.35 0.98
N ALA A 199 -16.41 -7.49 0.59
CA ALA A 199 -17.22 -8.67 0.90
C ALA A 199 -16.77 -9.92 0.13
N GLU A 200 -16.42 -9.78 -1.14
CA GLU A 200 -15.86 -10.88 -1.94
C GLU A 200 -14.53 -11.36 -1.36
N MET A 201 -13.65 -10.43 -0.98
CA MET A 201 -12.32 -10.76 -0.47
C MET A 201 -12.34 -11.59 0.82
N ASP A 202 -13.37 -11.41 1.66
CA ASP A 202 -13.56 -12.24 2.85
C ASP A 202 -13.81 -13.71 2.54
N THR A 203 -14.40 -14.01 1.38
CA THR A 203 -14.71 -15.38 0.99
C THR A 203 -13.45 -16.20 0.71
N TYR A 204 -12.32 -15.53 0.46
CA TYR A 204 -11.01 -16.15 0.22
C TYR A 204 -10.24 -16.47 1.50
N CYS A 205 -10.71 -16.03 2.69
CA CYS A 205 -9.98 -16.25 3.94
C CYS A 205 -10.45 -17.52 4.65
N HIS A 206 -9.67 -18.60 4.61
CA HIS A 206 -10.00 -19.87 5.27
C HIS A 206 -9.49 -19.99 6.72
N GLY A 207 -9.31 -18.86 7.43
CA GLY A 207 -9.18 -18.82 8.89
C GLY A 207 -7.77 -18.95 9.45
N ASN A 208 -6.73 -19.01 8.63
CA ASN A 208 -5.35 -19.14 9.11
C ASN A 208 -4.66 -17.78 9.19
N GLY A 209 -4.39 -17.29 10.41
CA GLY A 209 -3.53 -16.14 10.64
C GLY A 209 -2.08 -16.54 10.41
N TRP A 210 -1.61 -16.47 9.17
CA TRP A 210 -0.25 -16.88 8.84
C TRP A 210 0.77 -15.79 9.24
N VAL A 211 1.87 -16.26 9.83
CA VAL A 211 3.20 -15.71 9.57
C VAL A 211 3.82 -16.68 8.59
N ILE A 212 4.23 -16.23 7.40
CA ILE A 212 4.97 -17.10 6.49
C ILE A 212 6.33 -17.38 7.15
N THR A 213 6.52 -18.60 7.66
CA THR A 213 7.81 -19.10 8.17
C THR A 213 8.37 -20.18 7.27
#